data_AF-X1TP22-F1
#
_entry.id   AF-X1TP22-F1
#
_cell.length_a   1.000
_cell.length_b   1.000
_cell.length_c   1.000
_cell.angle_alpha   90.00
_cell.angle_beta   90.00
_cell.angle_gamma   90.00
#
_symmetry.space_group_name_H-M   'P 1'
#
loop_
_entity.id
_entity.type
_entity.pdbx_description
1 polymer ?
#
loop_
_entity_poly.entity_id
_entity_poly.type
_entity_poly.pdbx_seq_one_letter_code
_entity_poly.pdbx_strand_id
1 'polypeptide(L)'
;MKIKSIHILLAIIIIIGGGILLASELDLYNTTRVKSPRKTAEGIYDVVDMRGSHTLEEIEKYYQLSASSVIEAFGLRPDTNPNLFQLKDMKEIFTPVELEEGEYIVETDTVKVFTSLYLKIPYVSDETFYLPEKTVNYLIENDKLTGEEKEYWQGHTFKLEYLDSKYLTASEFSKIVVEEAEGLIVTGRTTIQELLDYGITEEKFEEVTGFKIPDKKLVSFRDFI
;
A
#
# COMPACT_ATOMS: atom_id res chain seq x y z
N MET A 1 26.36 48.66 43.95
CA MET A 1 27.38 47.59 43.94
C MET A 1 27.64 47.23 42.48
N LYS A 2 28.88 47.35 41.97
CA LYS A 2 29.17 47.01 40.55
C LYS A 2 29.22 45.48 40.43
N ILE A 3 28.28 44.90 39.70
CA ILE A 3 28.28 43.46 39.42
C ILE A 3 29.50 43.17 38.56
N LYS A 4 30.42 42.35 39.10
CA LYS A 4 31.60 41.91 38.34
C LYS A 4 31.17 40.77 37.40
N SER A 5 31.78 40.69 36.22
CA SER A 5 31.52 39.66 35.20
C SER A 5 31.46 38.23 35.75
N ILE A 6 32.26 37.92 36.79
CA ILE A 6 32.25 36.60 37.46
C ILE A 6 30.89 36.21 38.09
N HIS A 7 30.11 37.17 38.57
CA HIS A 7 28.78 36.90 39.17
C HIS A 7 27.75 36.60 38.08
N ILE A 8 27.89 37.25 36.93
CA ILE A 8 27.05 37.00 35.75
C ILE A 8 27.33 35.61 35.20
N LEU A 9 28.61 35.22 35.10
CA LEU A 9 29.00 33.87 34.69
C LEU A 9 28.42 32.80 35.61
N LEU A 10 28.53 32.99 36.93
CA LEU A 10 28.00 32.04 37.91
C LEU A 10 26.48 31.91 37.82
N ALA A 11 25.77 33.04 37.65
CA ALA A 11 24.32 33.06 37.50
C ALA A 11 23.87 32.30 36.23
N ILE A 12 24.58 32.47 35.11
CA ILE A 12 24.27 31.75 33.86
C ILE A 12 24.39 30.24 34.05
N ILE A 13 25.46 29.77 34.70
CA ILE A 13 25.67 28.33 34.96
C ILE A 13 24.54 27.78 35.84
N ILE A 14 24.14 28.53 36.88
CA ILE A 14 23.06 28.13 37.78
C ILE A 14 21.71 28.12 37.06
N ILE A 15 21.41 29.10 36.21
CA ILE A 15 20.16 29.18 35.48
C ILE A 15 20.07 28.05 34.44
N ILE A 16 21.13 27.81 33.68
CA ILE A 16 21.15 26.76 32.65
C ILE A 16 21.14 25.38 33.32
N GLY A 17 22.07 25.12 34.24
CA GLY A 17 22.16 23.82 34.93
C GLY A 17 20.95 23.52 35.80
N GLY A 18 20.46 24.52 36.54
CA GLY A 18 19.25 24.41 37.35
C GLY A 18 18.00 24.23 36.50
N GLY A 19 17.89 24.94 35.38
CA GLY A 19 16.79 24.78 34.43
C GLY A 19 16.74 23.39 33.82
N ILE A 20 17.90 22.84 33.40
CA ILE A 20 18.00 21.47 32.85
C ILE A 20 17.61 20.42 33.91
N LEU A 21 18.08 20.58 35.16
CA LEU A 21 17.73 19.70 36.28
C LEU A 21 16.23 19.72 36.58
N LEU A 22 15.64 20.92 36.71
CA LEU A 22 14.20 21.06 36.99
C LEU A 22 13.34 20.53 35.85
N ALA A 23 13.72 20.80 34.60
CA ALA A 23 12.99 20.30 33.45
C ALA A 23 13.12 18.77 33.28
N SER A 24 14.23 18.17 33.76
CA SER A 24 14.39 16.71 33.82
C SER A 24 13.49 16.07 34.88
N GLU A 25 13.35 16.69 36.06
CA GLU A 25 12.49 16.17 37.14
C GLU A 25 10.99 16.29 36.79
N LEU A 26 10.63 17.34 36.05
CA LEU A 26 9.27 17.58 35.57
C LEU A 26 8.95 16.84 34.25
N ASP A 27 9.88 16.01 33.75
CA ASP A 27 9.75 15.25 32.51
C ASP A 27 9.34 16.12 31.29
N LEU A 28 9.78 17.39 31.27
CA LEU A 28 9.40 18.38 30.25
C LEU A 28 10.09 18.15 28.90
N TYR A 29 11.04 17.20 28.83
CA TYR A 29 11.69 16.79 27.59
C TYR A 29 12.11 15.33 27.68
N ASN A 30 11.72 14.51 26.69
CA ASN A 30 12.14 13.13 26.58
C ASN A 30 13.05 12.96 25.35
N THR A 31 14.35 12.77 25.58
CA THR A 31 15.36 12.59 24.52
C THR A 31 15.55 11.13 24.13
N THR A 32 14.84 10.22 24.79
CA THR A 32 14.91 8.79 24.46
C THR A 32 13.99 8.53 23.28
N ARG A 33 14.55 7.98 22.19
CA ARG A 33 13.76 7.50 21.06
C ARG A 33 12.89 6.33 21.53
N VAL A 34 11.67 6.62 21.95
CA VAL A 34 10.68 5.59 22.25
C VAL A 34 10.30 4.94 20.91
N LYS A 35 10.63 3.65 20.77
CA LYS A 35 10.33 2.88 19.56
C LYS A 35 8.87 2.43 19.47
N SER A 36 8.11 2.52 20.56
CA SER A 36 6.71 2.16 20.61
C SER A 36 5.81 3.38 20.39
N PRO A 37 4.65 3.22 19.75
CA PRO A 37 3.73 4.33 19.56
C PRO A 37 3.17 4.87 20.88
N ARG A 38 2.65 6.09 20.86
CA ARG A 38 1.95 6.67 21.99
C ARG A 38 0.62 5.96 22.23
N LYS A 39 0.21 5.88 23.50
CA LYS A 39 -1.11 5.40 23.93
C LYS A 39 -2.09 6.57 24.16
N THR A 40 -3.36 6.32 23.93
CA THR A 40 -4.49 7.18 24.32
C THR A 40 -4.69 7.15 25.83
N ALA A 41 -5.57 8.00 26.36
CA ALA A 41 -5.95 8.00 27.77
C ALA A 41 -6.54 6.66 28.25
N GLU A 42 -7.07 5.88 27.32
CA GLU A 42 -7.66 4.55 27.54
C GLU A 42 -6.62 3.42 27.49
N GLY A 43 -5.34 3.75 27.24
CA GLY A 43 -4.24 2.79 27.23
C GLY A 43 -4.09 2.00 25.92
N ILE A 44 -4.88 2.33 24.90
CA ILE A 44 -4.82 1.78 23.54
C ILE A 44 -3.81 2.59 22.72
N TYR A 45 -3.10 1.98 21.78
CA TYR A 45 -2.18 2.73 20.92
C TYR A 45 -2.94 3.63 19.95
N ASP A 46 -2.48 4.87 19.81
CA ASP A 46 -3.14 5.91 19.02
C ASP A 46 -2.80 5.77 17.54
N VAL A 47 -3.83 5.58 16.70
CA VAL A 47 -3.69 5.39 15.24
C VAL A 47 -2.97 6.58 14.58
N VAL A 48 -3.06 7.78 15.15
CA VAL A 48 -2.34 8.97 14.66
C VAL A 48 -0.82 8.74 14.64
N ASP A 49 -0.29 7.96 15.58
CA ASP A 49 1.14 7.66 15.70
C ASP A 49 1.57 6.44 14.86
N MET A 50 0.70 5.94 13.98
CA MET A 50 1.08 4.98 12.95
C MET A 50 2.01 5.67 11.93
N ARG A 51 3.20 5.09 11.72
CA ARG A 51 4.26 5.67 10.89
C ARG A 51 4.56 4.79 9.70
N GLY A 52 4.98 5.40 8.61
CA GLY A 52 5.37 4.68 7.40
C GLY A 52 6.52 3.70 7.60
N SER A 53 7.37 3.90 8.62
CA SER A 53 8.44 2.95 8.95
C SER A 53 7.97 1.71 9.71
N HIS A 54 6.71 1.64 10.14
CA HIS A 54 6.21 0.47 10.86
C HIS A 54 6.00 -0.69 9.89
N THR A 55 6.39 -1.88 10.33
CA THR A 55 6.11 -3.12 9.59
C THR A 55 4.70 -3.62 9.88
N LEU A 56 4.14 -4.50 9.04
CA LEU A 56 2.82 -5.10 9.33
C LEU A 56 2.83 -5.89 10.65
N GLU A 57 3.94 -6.52 11.02
CA GLU A 57 4.10 -7.17 12.34
C GLU A 57 4.00 -6.15 13.49
N GLU A 58 4.65 -4.98 13.35
CA GLU A 58 4.54 -3.91 14.35
C GLU A 58 3.12 -3.34 14.41
N ILE A 59 2.43 -3.26 13.27
CA ILE A 59 1.04 -2.83 13.22
C ILE A 59 0.14 -3.80 13.98
N GLU A 60 0.29 -5.09 13.74
CA GLU A 60 -0.45 -6.12 14.46
C GLU A 60 -0.16 -6.08 15.96
N LYS A 61 1.11 -5.95 16.33
CA LYS A 61 1.54 -5.91 17.73
C LYS A 61 0.99 -4.71 18.50
N TYR A 62 1.03 -3.52 17.92
CA TYR A 62 0.66 -2.29 18.63
C TYR A 62 -0.83 -1.97 18.47
N TYR A 63 -1.38 -2.09 17.27
CA TYR A 63 -2.74 -1.66 16.99
C TYR A 63 -3.75 -2.79 17.00
N GLN A 64 -3.31 -4.05 17.14
CA GLN A 64 -4.19 -5.24 17.09
C GLN A 64 -4.91 -5.40 15.74
N LEU A 65 -4.36 -4.79 14.68
CA LEU A 65 -4.82 -4.98 13.32
C LEU A 65 -3.99 -6.08 12.67
N SER A 66 -4.61 -7.23 12.38
CA SER A 66 -3.88 -8.38 11.84
C SER A 66 -3.18 -8.03 10.51
N ALA A 67 -1.95 -8.50 10.33
CA ALA A 67 -1.22 -8.30 9.08
C ALA A 67 -1.99 -8.86 7.87
N SER A 68 -2.66 -10.00 8.05
CA SER A 68 -3.53 -10.62 7.04
C SER A 68 -4.67 -9.70 6.63
N SER A 69 -5.29 -8.98 7.56
CA SER A 69 -6.36 -8.02 7.24
C SER A 69 -5.86 -6.91 6.31
N VAL A 70 -4.65 -6.39 6.53
CA VAL A 70 -4.07 -5.36 5.67
C VAL A 70 -3.72 -5.92 4.30
N ILE A 71 -3.11 -7.12 4.27
CA ILE A 71 -2.73 -7.80 3.03
C ILE A 71 -3.96 -8.03 2.16
N GLU A 72 -5.04 -8.56 2.73
CA GLU A 72 -6.25 -8.88 1.97
C GLU A 72 -7.01 -7.61 1.55
N ALA A 73 -7.24 -6.67 2.48
CA ALA A 73 -8.01 -5.46 2.21
C ALA A 73 -7.41 -4.61 1.10
N PHE A 74 -6.07 -4.44 1.12
CA PHE A 74 -5.35 -3.67 0.10
C PHE A 74 -4.90 -4.52 -1.09
N GLY A 75 -5.19 -5.82 -1.09
CA GLY A 75 -4.82 -6.73 -2.17
C GLY A 75 -3.33 -7.00 -2.31
N LEU A 76 -2.52 -6.77 -1.28
CA LEU A 76 -1.11 -7.12 -1.33
C LEU A 76 -0.90 -8.61 -1.62
N ARG A 77 0.31 -8.95 -2.08
CA ARG A 77 0.64 -10.34 -2.38
C ARG A 77 0.45 -11.23 -1.15
N PRO A 78 -0.16 -12.44 -1.29
CA PRO A 78 -0.35 -13.36 -0.17
C PRO A 78 0.94 -13.80 0.52
N ASP A 79 2.07 -13.73 -0.18
CA ASP A 79 3.40 -14.06 0.35
C ASP A 79 4.17 -12.84 0.89
N THR A 80 3.50 -11.68 1.03
CA THR A 80 4.04 -10.48 1.68
C THR A 80 4.50 -10.82 3.09
N ASN A 81 5.79 -10.62 3.39
CA ASN A 81 6.35 -10.89 4.71
C ASN A 81 6.03 -9.76 5.69
N PRO A 82 5.24 -9.99 6.76
CA PRO A 82 4.85 -8.94 7.71
C PRO A 82 6.01 -8.27 8.46
N ASN A 83 7.15 -8.95 8.59
CA ASN A 83 8.31 -8.45 9.32
C ASN A 83 9.17 -7.50 8.47
N LEU A 84 8.97 -7.50 7.14
CA LEU A 84 9.77 -6.71 6.21
C LEU A 84 8.97 -5.60 5.55
N PHE A 85 7.69 -5.85 5.27
CA PHE A 85 6.84 -4.89 4.57
C PHE A 85 6.54 -3.69 5.45
N GLN A 86 6.94 -2.48 5.03
CA GLN A 86 6.66 -1.24 5.75
C GLN A 86 5.51 -0.48 5.10
N LEU A 87 4.71 0.24 5.90
CA LEU A 87 3.55 0.98 5.38
C LEU A 87 3.92 2.06 4.35
N LYS A 88 5.12 2.65 4.46
CA LYS A 88 5.61 3.63 3.48
C LYS A 88 5.82 3.02 2.08
N ASP A 89 5.96 1.70 1.99
CA ASP A 89 6.26 1.00 0.74
C ASP A 89 4.99 0.88 -0.13
N MET A 90 3.79 1.15 0.42
CA MET A 90 2.53 1.10 -0.32
C MET A 90 2.49 2.03 -1.53
N LYS A 91 3.06 3.24 -1.41
CA LYS A 91 3.14 4.20 -2.52
C LYS A 91 4.07 3.75 -3.66
N GLU A 92 4.92 2.75 -3.41
CA GLU A 92 5.81 2.17 -4.43
C GLU A 92 5.13 1.00 -5.17
N ILE A 93 3.99 0.54 -4.67
CA ILE A 93 3.25 -0.61 -5.17
C ILE A 93 2.07 -0.17 -6.04
N PHE A 94 1.39 0.89 -5.64
CA PHE A 94 0.16 1.33 -6.27
C PHE A 94 0.35 2.59 -7.11
N THR A 95 -0.35 2.66 -8.22
CA THR A 95 -0.40 3.85 -9.08
C THR A 95 -1.21 4.94 -8.38
N PRO A 96 -0.73 6.20 -8.37
CA PRO A 96 -1.54 7.33 -7.97
C PRO A 96 -2.82 7.44 -8.82
N VAL A 97 -3.91 7.90 -8.22
CA VAL A 97 -5.22 7.99 -8.90
C VAL A 97 -5.67 9.44 -8.94
N GLU A 98 -6.07 9.93 -10.11
CA GLU A 98 -6.68 11.26 -10.24
C GLU A 98 -8.14 11.21 -9.75
N LEU A 99 -8.42 11.96 -8.69
CA LEU A 99 -9.76 12.17 -8.12
C LEU A 99 -10.17 13.64 -8.28
N GLU A 100 -11.42 13.96 -7.95
CA GLU A 100 -11.97 15.33 -8.09
C GLU A 100 -11.16 16.38 -7.29
N GLU A 101 -10.58 15.97 -6.16
CA GLU A 101 -9.78 16.83 -5.28
C GLU A 101 -8.27 16.82 -5.60
N GLY A 102 -7.85 16.05 -6.61
CA GLY A 102 -6.46 15.94 -7.05
C GLY A 102 -5.94 14.51 -7.11
N GLU A 103 -4.62 14.36 -7.22
CA GLU A 103 -3.95 13.06 -7.22
C GLU A 103 -3.97 12.46 -5.81
N TYR A 104 -4.52 11.24 -5.68
CA TYR A 104 -4.57 10.47 -4.45
C TYR A 104 -3.52 9.36 -4.48
N ILE A 105 -2.74 9.25 -3.40
CA ILE A 105 -1.67 8.27 -3.25
C ILE A 105 -2.01 7.35 -2.08
N VAL A 106 -1.94 6.03 -2.31
CA VAL A 106 -2.12 5.05 -1.23
C VAL A 106 -0.90 5.04 -0.33
N GLU A 107 -1.06 5.54 0.88
CA GLU A 107 0.03 5.69 1.84
C GLU A 107 -0.38 5.32 3.28
N THR A 108 0.49 5.65 4.23
CA THR A 108 0.28 5.31 5.65
C THR A 108 -1.03 5.87 6.19
N ASP A 109 -1.45 7.06 5.75
CA ASP A 109 -2.68 7.67 6.23
C ASP A 109 -3.93 6.97 5.69
N THR A 110 -3.88 6.40 4.48
CA THR A 110 -4.92 5.48 3.99
C THR A 110 -5.07 4.26 4.91
N VAL A 111 -3.95 3.73 5.43
CA VAL A 111 -3.97 2.62 6.40
C VAL A 111 -4.50 3.06 7.76
N LYS A 112 -4.21 4.29 8.20
CA LYS A 112 -4.79 4.85 9.43
C LYS A 112 -6.31 4.90 9.36
N VAL A 113 -6.86 5.41 8.26
CA VAL A 113 -8.32 5.43 8.02
C VAL A 113 -8.88 4.02 7.99
N PHE A 114 -8.26 3.09 7.27
CA PHE A 114 -8.70 1.70 7.31
C PHE A 114 -8.70 1.12 8.74
N THR A 115 -7.64 1.36 9.50
CA THR A 115 -7.47 0.89 10.88
C THR A 115 -8.55 1.45 11.80
N SER A 116 -8.84 2.74 11.69
CA SER A 116 -9.86 3.42 12.50
C SER A 116 -11.24 2.82 12.26
N LEU A 117 -11.60 2.57 11.01
CA LEU A 117 -12.87 1.95 10.62
C LEU A 117 -12.94 0.49 11.06
N TYR A 118 -11.86 -0.28 10.86
CA TYR A 118 -11.80 -1.71 11.14
C TYR A 118 -11.91 -2.01 12.64
N LEU A 119 -11.22 -1.20 13.46
CA LEU A 119 -11.15 -1.38 14.92
C LEU A 119 -12.12 -0.50 15.70
N LYS A 120 -12.85 0.39 15.01
CA LYS A 120 -13.74 1.40 15.62
C LYS A 120 -12.99 2.30 16.61
N ILE A 121 -11.76 2.68 16.25
CA ILE A 121 -10.93 3.63 17.01
C ILE A 121 -11.10 5.01 16.39
N PRO A 122 -11.37 6.08 17.16
CA PRO A 122 -11.48 7.42 16.61
C PRO A 122 -10.20 7.86 15.90
N TYR A 123 -10.35 8.34 14.67
CA TYR A 123 -9.31 9.01 13.91
C TYR A 123 -9.95 10.19 13.19
N VAL A 124 -9.48 11.39 13.50
CA VAL A 124 -9.94 12.62 12.86
C VAL A 124 -8.82 13.07 11.95
N SER A 125 -9.16 13.34 10.69
CA SER A 125 -8.28 13.99 9.74
C SER A 125 -8.99 15.21 9.18
N ASP A 126 -8.19 16.23 8.85
CA ASP A 126 -8.68 17.48 8.27
C ASP A 126 -8.84 17.36 6.73
N GLU A 127 -8.41 16.25 6.15
CA GLU A 127 -8.47 15.95 4.72
C GLU A 127 -9.61 14.97 4.40
N THR A 128 -10.18 15.08 3.20
CA THR A 128 -11.10 14.06 2.67
C THR A 128 -10.30 12.83 2.26
N PHE A 129 -10.72 11.65 2.72
CA PHE A 129 -10.08 10.39 2.36
C PHE A 129 -10.94 9.59 1.42
N TYR A 130 -10.27 8.93 0.48
CA TYR A 130 -10.83 7.86 -0.32
C TYR A 130 -10.18 6.55 0.06
N LEU A 131 -10.91 5.45 -0.11
CA LEU A 131 -10.37 4.11 0.10
C LEU A 131 -10.46 3.29 -1.19
N PRO A 132 -9.53 2.34 -1.40
CA PRO A 132 -9.69 1.36 -2.47
C PRO A 132 -11.04 0.65 -2.38
N GLU A 133 -11.70 0.42 -3.52
CA GLU A 133 -12.96 -0.31 -3.58
C GLU A 133 -12.86 -1.68 -2.88
N LYS A 134 -11.75 -2.38 -3.10
CA LYS A 134 -11.42 -3.65 -2.43
C LYS A 134 -11.36 -3.51 -0.90
N THR A 135 -10.76 -2.43 -0.40
CA THR A 135 -10.65 -2.15 1.03
C THR A 135 -12.03 -1.90 1.65
N VAL A 136 -12.89 -1.13 0.97
CA VAL A 136 -14.26 -0.87 1.44
C VAL A 136 -15.11 -2.15 1.42
N ASN A 137 -15.01 -2.95 0.36
CA ASN A 137 -15.69 -4.25 0.29
C ASN A 137 -15.24 -5.18 1.42
N TYR A 138 -13.93 -5.26 1.68
CA TYR A 138 -13.39 -6.03 2.79
C TYR A 138 -13.95 -5.58 4.14
N LEU A 139 -14.06 -4.26 4.38
CA LEU A 139 -14.67 -3.72 5.60
C LEU A 139 -16.15 -4.09 5.72
N ILE A 140 -16.91 -4.09 4.62
CA ILE A 140 -18.33 -4.47 4.61
C ILE A 140 -18.50 -5.97 4.87
N GLU A 141 -17.70 -6.81 4.20
CA GLU A 141 -17.74 -8.27 4.34
C GLU A 141 -17.37 -8.75 5.75
N ASN A 142 -16.57 -7.95 6.47
CA ASN A 142 -16.17 -8.20 7.86
C ASN A 142 -17.03 -7.44 8.90
N ASP A 143 -18.23 -6.97 8.50
CA ASP A 143 -19.19 -6.26 9.35
C ASP A 143 -18.61 -5.01 10.06
N LYS A 144 -17.61 -4.35 9.45
CA LYS A 144 -16.98 -3.14 9.99
C LYS A 144 -17.64 -1.86 9.54
N LEU A 145 -18.34 -1.88 8.41
CA LEU A 145 -19.11 -0.75 7.89
C LEU A 145 -20.59 -1.11 7.78
N THR A 146 -21.44 -0.31 8.42
CA THR A 146 -22.91 -0.52 8.43
C THR A 146 -23.64 0.81 8.30
N GLY A 147 -24.91 0.77 7.90
CA GLY A 147 -25.77 1.95 7.84
C GLY A 147 -25.21 3.08 6.97
N GLU A 148 -25.26 4.31 7.50
CA GLU A 148 -24.82 5.52 6.81
C GLU A 148 -23.29 5.54 6.55
N GLU A 149 -22.48 4.95 7.44
CA GLU A 149 -21.02 4.85 7.23
C GLU A 149 -20.70 4.04 5.99
N LYS A 150 -21.44 2.96 5.75
CA LYS A 150 -21.26 2.11 4.57
C LYS A 150 -21.58 2.91 3.30
N GLU A 151 -22.70 3.62 3.28
CA GLU A 151 -23.12 4.40 2.10
C GLU A 151 -22.10 5.50 1.78
N TYR A 152 -21.61 6.20 2.80
CA TYR A 152 -20.54 7.19 2.65
C TYR A 152 -19.30 6.58 2.01
N TRP A 153 -18.75 5.50 2.58
CA TRP A 153 -17.52 4.90 2.08
C TRP A 153 -17.66 4.26 0.70
N GLN A 154 -18.83 3.71 0.36
CA GLN A 154 -19.09 3.19 -0.99
C GLN A 154 -19.07 4.32 -2.05
N GLY A 155 -19.48 5.53 -1.68
CA GLY A 155 -19.38 6.72 -2.54
C GLY A 155 -17.96 7.32 -2.63
N HIS A 156 -17.06 6.98 -1.71
CA HIS A 156 -15.70 7.50 -1.64
C HIS A 156 -14.67 6.40 -1.92
N THR A 157 -14.85 5.72 -3.05
CA THR A 157 -13.95 4.64 -3.50
C THR A 157 -13.26 4.95 -4.81
N PHE A 158 -12.14 4.26 -5.04
CA PHE A 158 -11.46 4.21 -6.33
C PHE A 158 -10.95 2.80 -6.64
N LYS A 159 -10.68 2.53 -7.91
CA LYS A 159 -10.07 1.28 -8.34
C LYS A 159 -8.57 1.31 -8.08
N LEU A 160 -8.08 0.29 -7.37
CA LEU A 160 -6.67 0.16 -7.04
C LEU A 160 -5.92 -0.51 -8.18
N GLU A 161 -4.87 0.15 -8.68
CA GLU A 161 -4.01 -0.36 -9.74
C GLU A 161 -2.56 -0.45 -9.26
N TYR A 162 -1.84 -1.47 -9.74
CA TYR A 162 -0.45 -1.68 -9.38
C TYR A 162 0.47 -0.92 -10.32
N LEU A 163 1.50 -0.30 -9.77
CA LEU A 163 2.52 0.46 -10.50
C LEU A 163 3.35 -0.44 -11.41
N ASP A 164 3.56 -1.70 -11.00
CA ASP A 164 4.35 -2.69 -11.72
C ASP A 164 3.67 -4.05 -11.64
N SER A 165 3.59 -4.71 -12.80
CA SER A 165 3.10 -6.08 -12.94
C SER A 165 3.75 -7.08 -11.97
N LYS A 166 5.00 -6.86 -11.51
CA LYS A 166 5.67 -7.75 -10.54
C LYS A 166 4.97 -7.83 -9.17
N TYR A 167 4.10 -6.87 -8.86
CA TYR A 167 3.34 -6.82 -7.62
C TYR A 167 1.95 -7.45 -7.73
N LEU A 168 1.54 -7.81 -8.94
CA LEU A 168 0.29 -8.52 -9.17
C LEU A 168 0.35 -9.91 -8.54
N THR A 169 -0.75 -10.31 -7.89
CA THR A 169 -0.93 -11.71 -7.49
C THR A 169 -1.13 -12.60 -8.71
N ALA A 170 -0.89 -13.92 -8.57
CA ALA A 170 -1.16 -14.88 -9.64
C ALA A 170 -2.63 -14.84 -10.12
N SER A 171 -3.57 -14.53 -9.20
CA SER A 171 -4.99 -14.36 -9.51
C SER A 171 -5.27 -13.07 -10.31
N GLU A 172 -4.52 -12.00 -10.05
CA GLU A 172 -4.65 -10.73 -10.79
C GLU A 172 -3.91 -10.77 -12.12
N PHE A 173 -2.78 -11.48 -12.21
CA PHE A 173 -2.14 -11.80 -13.49
C PHE A 173 -3.10 -12.54 -14.41
N SER A 174 -3.85 -13.50 -13.87
CA SER A 174 -4.89 -14.20 -14.64
C SER A 174 -6.08 -13.30 -14.99
N LYS A 175 -6.37 -12.24 -14.22
CA LYS A 175 -7.49 -11.33 -14.49
C LYS A 175 -7.11 -10.25 -15.51
N ILE A 176 -5.87 -9.78 -15.49
CA ILE A 176 -5.31 -8.81 -16.46
C ILE A 176 -5.09 -9.45 -17.83
N VAL A 177 -4.81 -10.76 -17.88
CA VAL A 177 -4.80 -11.52 -19.15
C VAL A 177 -6.23 -11.82 -19.66
N VAL A 178 -7.27 -11.58 -18.86
CA VAL A 178 -8.68 -11.89 -19.20
C VAL A 178 -9.48 -10.64 -19.60
N GLU A 179 -8.99 -9.43 -19.32
CA GLU A 179 -9.54 -8.19 -19.85
C GLU A 179 -8.71 -7.73 -21.06
N GLU A 180 -9.23 -8.05 -22.25
CA GLU A 180 -8.74 -7.77 -23.60
C GLU A 180 -7.85 -8.88 -24.24
N ALA A 181 -8.43 -9.48 -25.29
CA ALA A 181 -8.02 -10.65 -26.08
C ALA A 181 -8.19 -12.02 -25.40
N GLU A 182 -9.17 -12.78 -25.88
CA GLU A 182 -9.23 -14.23 -25.70
C GLU A 182 -7.86 -14.83 -26.07
N GLY A 183 -7.09 -15.19 -25.04
CA GLY A 183 -5.69 -15.57 -25.18
C GLY A 183 -5.51 -16.85 -25.98
N LEU A 184 -4.98 -16.69 -27.19
CA LEU A 184 -4.43 -17.73 -28.03
C LEU A 184 -3.30 -18.47 -27.29
N ILE A 185 -3.56 -19.70 -26.85
CA ILE A 185 -2.52 -20.60 -26.36
C ILE A 185 -1.88 -21.29 -27.57
N VAL A 186 -0.78 -20.74 -28.08
CA VAL A 186 0.02 -21.41 -29.11
C VAL A 186 0.78 -22.56 -28.47
N THR A 187 0.31 -23.79 -28.71
CA THR A 187 0.98 -25.01 -28.27
C THR A 187 1.72 -25.65 -29.44
N GLY A 188 2.57 -26.64 -29.18
CA GLY A 188 3.27 -27.38 -30.25
C GLY A 188 2.36 -28.17 -31.22
N ARG A 189 1.03 -28.06 -31.09
CA ARG A 189 0.03 -28.64 -31.99
C ARG A 189 -0.70 -27.60 -32.84
N THR A 190 -0.55 -26.31 -32.52
CA THR A 190 -1.23 -25.22 -33.24
C THR A 190 -0.77 -25.21 -34.69
N THR A 191 -1.71 -25.15 -35.63
CA THR A 191 -1.39 -25.15 -37.07
C THR A 191 -1.14 -23.74 -37.59
N ILE A 192 -0.44 -23.65 -38.71
CA ILE A 192 -0.16 -22.34 -39.34
C ILE A 192 -1.45 -21.66 -39.79
N GLN A 193 -2.46 -22.43 -40.21
CA GLN A 193 -3.79 -21.90 -40.54
C GLN A 193 -4.48 -21.28 -39.33
N GLU A 194 -4.43 -21.93 -38.17
CA GLU A 194 -4.96 -21.38 -36.93
C GLU A 194 -4.31 -20.03 -36.62
N LEU A 195 -2.98 -19.94 -36.68
CA LEU A 195 -2.25 -18.69 -36.43
C LEU A 195 -2.71 -17.53 -37.35
N LEU A 196 -2.97 -17.82 -38.63
CA LEU A 196 -3.47 -16.83 -39.59
C LEU A 196 -4.92 -16.44 -39.32
N ASP A 197 -5.77 -17.41 -38.94
CA ASP A 197 -7.17 -17.16 -38.59
C ASP A 197 -7.29 -16.32 -37.30
N TYR A 198 -6.28 -16.38 -36.42
CA TYR A 198 -6.14 -15.53 -35.25
C TYR A 198 -5.57 -14.14 -35.54
N GLY A 199 -5.38 -13.77 -36.81
CA GLY A 199 -5.01 -12.42 -37.22
C GLY A 199 -3.51 -12.16 -37.31
N ILE A 200 -2.66 -13.20 -37.25
CA ILE A 200 -1.23 -13.05 -37.56
C ILE A 200 -1.10 -12.84 -39.07
N THR A 201 -0.52 -11.72 -39.47
CA THR A 201 -0.27 -11.40 -40.88
C THR A 201 0.94 -12.16 -41.42
N GLU A 202 0.98 -12.39 -42.73
CA GLU A 202 2.06 -13.13 -43.39
C GLU A 202 3.43 -12.46 -43.17
N GLU A 203 3.46 -11.13 -43.18
CA GLU A 203 4.63 -10.32 -42.92
C GLU A 203 5.16 -10.51 -41.49
N LYS A 204 4.26 -10.58 -40.51
CA LYS A 204 4.63 -10.76 -39.10
C LYS A 204 5.15 -12.18 -38.83
N PHE A 205 4.59 -13.17 -39.53
CA PHE A 205 5.06 -14.55 -39.46
C PHE A 205 6.50 -14.68 -39.99
N GLU A 206 6.79 -14.09 -41.15
CA GLU A 206 8.14 -14.14 -41.75
C GLU A 206 9.16 -13.36 -40.91
N GLU A 207 8.78 -12.22 -40.32
CA GLU A 207 9.64 -11.43 -39.42
C GLU A 207 10.08 -12.23 -38.18
N VAL A 208 9.13 -12.95 -37.56
CA VAL A 208 9.37 -13.63 -36.27
C VAL A 208 10.02 -15.00 -36.46
N THR A 209 9.62 -15.74 -37.50
CA THR A 209 10.12 -17.11 -37.74
C THR A 209 11.33 -17.15 -38.66
N GLY A 210 11.53 -16.12 -39.50
CA GLY A 210 12.53 -16.12 -40.57
C GLY A 210 12.17 -17.01 -41.77
N PHE A 211 10.98 -17.61 -41.79
CA PHE A 211 10.51 -18.50 -42.85
C PHE A 211 9.26 -17.93 -43.53
N LYS A 212 9.16 -18.14 -44.85
CA LYS A 212 7.94 -17.88 -45.60
C LYS A 212 6.86 -18.88 -45.24
N ILE A 213 5.60 -18.43 -45.24
CA ILE A 213 4.46 -19.32 -44.97
C ILE A 213 4.45 -20.46 -45.99
N PRO A 214 4.31 -21.72 -45.55
CA PRO A 214 4.24 -22.85 -46.45
C PRO A 214 2.91 -22.89 -47.20
N ASP A 215 2.94 -23.41 -48.42
CA ASP A 215 1.72 -23.67 -49.22
C ASP A 215 0.75 -24.63 -48.51
N LYS A 216 1.27 -25.49 -47.62
CA LYS A 216 0.51 -26.40 -46.77
C LYS A 216 0.29 -25.78 -45.38
N LYS A 217 -0.83 -25.08 -45.22
CA LYS A 217 -1.18 -24.34 -43.99
C LYS A 217 -1.68 -25.23 -42.82
N LEU A 218 -1.95 -26.51 -43.08
CA LEU A 218 -2.40 -27.49 -42.07
C LEU A 218 -1.26 -28.16 -41.28
N VAL A 219 0.00 -27.78 -41.52
CA VAL A 219 1.14 -28.31 -40.78
C VAL A 219 1.19 -27.65 -39.40
N SER A 220 1.60 -28.42 -38.38
CA SER A 220 1.81 -27.88 -37.04
C SER A 220 2.98 -26.90 -37.05
N PHE A 221 2.87 -25.82 -36.29
CA PHE A 221 3.92 -24.79 -36.20
C PHE A 221 5.27 -25.39 -35.74
N ARG A 222 5.24 -26.37 -34.83
CA ARG A 222 6.43 -27.08 -34.34
C ARG A 222 7.11 -27.92 -35.41
N ASP A 223 6.36 -28.56 -36.30
CA ASP A 223 6.95 -29.41 -37.33
C ASP A 223 7.45 -28.61 -38.55
N PHE A 224 7.10 -27.33 -38.61
CA PHE A 224 7.46 -26.44 -39.71
C PHE A 224 8.77 -25.67 -39.47
N ILE A 225 9.05 -25.27 -38.22
CA ILE A 225 10.27 -24.55 -37.80
C ILE A 225 11.30 -25.54 -37.25
#